data_AF-R5DUD3-F1
#
_entry.id   AF-R5DUD3-F1
#
_cell.length_a   1.000
_cell.length_b   1.000
_cell.length_c   1.000
_cell.angle_alpha   90.00
_cell.angle_beta   90.00
_cell.angle_gamma   90.00
#
_symmetry.space_group_name_H-M   'P 1'
#
loop_
_entity.id
_entity.type
_entity.pdbx_description
1 polymer ?
#
loop_
_entity_poly.entity_id
_entity_poly.type
_entity_poly.pdbx_seq_one_letter_code
_entity_poly.pdbx_strand_id
1 'polypeptide(L)'
;MNKLHLLYEAEKLYSIENLTPEMIAEKLNISRRTIFNWKKKYKWDNHIVRIKDFSKQFADDIYNIGTKLLTKLNADIDNNRILNKHEICALENIIKIINNEEKEQKKNLDNFSFKKKSAKFLTPDVIEEINSKILGWNGAY
;
A
#
# COMPACT_ATOMS: atom_id res chain seq x y z
N MET A 1 -9.48 -12.35 30.83
CA MET A 1 -8.22 -11.63 31.10
C MET A 1 -8.22 -10.30 30.37
N ASN A 2 -7.77 -9.24 31.02
CA ASN A 2 -7.70 -7.90 30.45
C ASN A 2 -6.52 -7.82 29.47
N LYS A 3 -6.79 -7.68 28.17
CA LYS A 3 -5.77 -7.60 27.12
C LYS A 3 -5.29 -6.18 26.84
N LEU A 4 -5.66 -5.19 27.67
CA LEU A 4 -5.29 -3.78 27.46
C LEU A 4 -3.77 -3.52 27.40
N HIS A 5 -2.93 -4.41 27.96
CA HIS A 5 -1.47 -4.30 27.82
C HIS A 5 -1.02 -4.39 26.34
N LEU A 6 -1.79 -5.04 25.47
CA LEU A 6 -1.52 -5.15 24.03
C LEU A 6 -2.06 -3.95 23.23
N LEU A 7 -2.80 -3.03 23.86
CA LEU A 7 -3.45 -1.91 23.16
C LEU A 7 -2.43 -1.04 22.45
N TYR A 8 -1.35 -0.67 23.16
CA TYR A 8 -0.30 0.21 22.62
C TYR A 8 0.44 -0.46 21.45
N GLU A 9 0.76 -1.74 21.57
CA GLU A 9 1.41 -2.50 20.50
C GLU A 9 0.49 -2.61 19.27
N ALA A 10 -0.79 -2.95 19.48
CA ALA A 10 -1.78 -3.01 18.41
C ALA A 10 -1.97 -1.66 17.70
N GLU A 11 -1.94 -0.56 18.44
CA GLU A 11 -2.03 0.80 17.89
C GLU A 11 -0.82 1.15 17.04
N LYS A 12 0.39 0.80 17.48
CA LYS A 12 1.63 0.96 16.70
C LYS A 12 1.58 0.16 15.39
N LEU A 13 1.18 -1.10 15.46
CA LEU A 13 1.04 -1.96 14.29
C LEU A 13 0.02 -1.40 13.28
N TYR A 14 -1.05 -0.77 13.77
CA TYR A 14 -2.05 -0.14 12.91
C TYR A 14 -1.55 1.19 12.33
N SER A 15 -1.06 2.08 13.18
CA SER A 15 -0.86 3.49 12.85
C SER A 15 0.49 3.80 12.20
N ILE A 16 1.50 2.96 12.46
CA ILE A 16 2.87 3.12 11.96
C ILE A 16 3.18 2.06 10.91
N GLU A 17 2.94 0.79 11.22
CA GLU A 17 3.23 -0.32 10.29
C GLU A 17 2.11 -0.53 9.24
N ASN A 18 1.01 0.22 9.34
CA ASN A 18 -0.11 0.21 8.39
C ASN A 18 -0.69 -1.20 8.14
N LEU A 19 -0.67 -2.06 9.17
CA LEU A 19 -1.23 -3.41 9.10
C LEU A 19 -2.76 -3.40 9.20
N THR A 20 -3.41 -4.38 8.57
CA THR A 20 -4.87 -4.53 8.67
C THR A 20 -5.26 -5.08 10.04
N PRO A 21 -6.49 -4.80 10.53
CA PRO A 21 -7.01 -5.39 11.76
C PRO A 21 -6.93 -6.92 11.80
N GLU A 22 -7.03 -7.59 10.66
CA GLU A 22 -6.86 -9.04 10.50
C GLU A 22 -5.44 -9.49 10.86
N MET A 23 -4.43 -8.84 10.25
CA MET A 23 -3.01 -9.19 10.47
C MET A 23 -2.59 -8.92 11.91
N ILE A 24 -3.08 -7.83 12.50
CA ILE A 24 -2.79 -7.48 13.90
C ILE A 24 -3.42 -8.51 14.84
N ALA A 25 -4.66 -8.92 14.57
CA ALA A 25 -5.36 -9.93 15.37
C ALA A 25 -4.62 -11.28 15.37
N GLU A 26 -4.11 -11.69 14.21
CA GLU A 26 -3.30 -12.89 14.07
C GLU A 26 -1.96 -12.76 14.81
N LYS A 27 -1.22 -11.67 14.59
CA LYS A 27 0.09 -11.42 15.19
C LYS A 27 0.06 -11.35 16.72
N LEU A 28 -0.97 -10.72 17.29
CA LEU A 28 -1.13 -10.57 18.73
C LEU A 28 -1.97 -11.68 19.38
N ASN A 29 -2.42 -12.66 18.59
CA ASN A 29 -3.31 -13.74 19.04
C ASN A 29 -4.53 -13.24 19.83
N ILE A 30 -5.21 -12.24 19.27
CA ILE A 30 -6.44 -11.65 19.84
C ILE A 30 -7.55 -11.61 18.82
N SER A 31 -8.80 -11.48 19.29
CA SER A 31 -9.92 -11.46 18.37
C SER A 31 -9.90 -10.19 17.52
N ARG A 32 -10.22 -10.34 16.24
CA ARG A 32 -10.39 -9.22 15.30
C ARG A 32 -11.38 -8.17 15.82
N ARG A 33 -12.46 -8.62 16.50
CA ARG A 33 -13.45 -7.74 17.13
C ARG A 33 -12.83 -6.83 18.19
N THR A 34 -11.85 -7.31 18.96
CA THR A 34 -11.12 -6.48 19.92
C THR A 34 -10.34 -5.37 19.23
N ILE A 35 -9.64 -5.67 18.13
CA ILE A 35 -8.91 -4.67 17.34
C ILE A 35 -9.86 -3.60 16.79
N PHE A 36 -10.98 -4.01 16.18
CA PHE A 36 -11.98 -3.06 15.67
C PHE A 36 -12.58 -2.18 16.77
N ASN A 37 -12.84 -2.75 17.95
CA ASN A 37 -13.36 -1.99 19.09
C ASN A 37 -12.34 -0.96 19.59
N TRP A 38 -11.05 -1.33 19.69
CA TRP A 38 -9.99 -0.41 20.06
C TRP A 38 -9.79 0.69 19.02
N LYS A 39 -9.66 0.32 17.74
CA LYS A 39 -9.61 1.25 16.61
C LYS A 39 -10.71 2.31 16.68
N LYS A 40 -11.96 1.88 16.88
CA LYS A 40 -13.13 2.78 16.97
C LYS A 40 -13.11 3.62 18.24
N LYS A 41 -12.82 3.02 19.40
CA LYS A 41 -12.86 3.70 20.71
C LYS A 41 -11.77 4.76 20.83
N TYR A 42 -10.56 4.45 20.35
CA TYR A 42 -9.39 5.32 20.46
C TYR A 42 -9.09 6.11 19.17
N LYS A 43 -9.99 6.07 18.19
CA LYS A 43 -9.91 6.83 16.93
C LYS A 43 -8.57 6.65 16.21
N TRP A 44 -8.06 5.42 16.13
CA TRP A 44 -6.75 5.13 15.55
C TRP A 44 -6.60 5.61 14.09
N ASP A 45 -7.71 5.76 13.36
CA ASP A 45 -7.69 6.34 12.01
C ASP A 45 -7.12 7.76 11.96
N ASN A 46 -7.24 8.53 13.06
CA ASN A 46 -6.61 9.85 13.20
C ASN A 46 -5.12 9.77 13.53
N HIS A 47 -4.69 8.62 14.04
CA HIS A 47 -3.34 8.38 14.54
C HIS A 47 -2.49 7.70 13.49
N ILE A 48 -3.08 7.18 12.40
CA ILE A 48 -2.37 6.79 11.19
C ILE A 48 -1.46 7.95 10.88
N VAL A 49 -0.20 7.78 11.24
CA VAL A 49 0.76 8.84 11.09
C VAL A 49 0.74 9.10 9.61
N ARG A 50 0.85 10.37 9.30
CA ARG A 50 1.14 10.95 8.00
C ARG A 50 2.37 10.32 7.32
N ILE A 51 2.71 9.05 7.52
CA ILE A 51 3.74 8.26 6.84
C ILE A 51 3.50 8.28 5.35
N LYS A 52 2.24 8.31 4.89
CA LYS A 52 1.96 8.60 3.48
C LYS A 52 2.40 10.00 3.09
N ASP A 53 2.07 11.03 3.88
CA ASP A 53 2.49 12.40 3.57
C ASP A 53 3.99 12.61 3.79
N PHE A 54 4.62 11.89 4.71
CA PHE A 54 6.05 11.94 5.05
C PHE A 54 6.84 11.18 4.01
N SER A 55 6.41 10.00 3.57
CA SER A 55 7.00 9.29 2.45
C SER A 55 6.90 10.12 1.17
N LYS A 56 5.76 10.77 0.94
CA LYS A 56 5.61 11.70 -0.18
C LYS A 56 6.53 12.91 -0.06
N GLN A 57 6.54 13.59 1.09
CA GLN A 57 7.43 14.73 1.35
C GLN A 57 8.90 14.34 1.25
N PHE A 58 9.28 13.18 1.78
CA PHE A 58 10.63 12.65 1.69
C PHE A 58 11.02 12.34 0.25
N ALA A 59 10.14 11.72 -0.53
CA ALA A 59 10.37 11.52 -1.95
C ALA A 59 10.55 12.86 -2.68
N ASP A 60 9.64 13.82 -2.46
CA ASP A 60 9.72 15.18 -3.04
C ASP A 60 11.06 15.86 -2.69
N ASP A 61 11.53 15.71 -1.44
CA ASP A 61 12.82 16.24 -0.99
C ASP A 61 14.00 15.56 -1.70
N ILE A 62 13.97 14.23 -1.88
CA ILE A 62 15.00 13.48 -2.61
C ILE A 62 15.05 13.91 -4.08
N TYR A 63 13.89 14.06 -4.73
CA TYR A 63 13.82 14.59 -6.10
C TYR A 63 14.42 16.00 -6.17
N ASN A 64 14.06 16.89 -5.26
CA ASN A 64 14.59 18.25 -5.20
C ASN A 64 16.11 18.29 -5.01
N ILE A 65 16.66 17.43 -4.14
CA ILE A 65 18.11 17.31 -3.94
C ILE A 65 18.77 16.80 -5.22
N GLY A 66 18.22 15.76 -5.85
CA GLY A 66 18.71 15.22 -7.11
C GLY A 66 18.74 16.27 -8.23
N THR A 67 17.66 17.06 -8.38
CA THR A 67 17.59 18.13 -9.38
C THR A 67 18.66 19.19 -9.14
N LYS A 68 18.82 19.67 -7.91
CA LYS A 68 19.85 20.68 -7.57
C LYS A 68 21.27 20.16 -7.86
N LEU A 69 21.53 18.90 -7.53
CA LEU A 69 22.83 18.26 -7.78
C LEU A 69 23.10 18.10 -9.28
N LEU A 70 22.11 17.69 -10.06
CA LEU A 70 22.20 17.59 -11.51
C LEU A 70 22.43 18.96 -12.16
N THR A 71 21.68 19.99 -11.75
CA THR A 71 21.88 21.36 -12.26
C THR A 71 23.28 21.86 -11.99
N LYS A 72 23.82 21.61 -10.79
CA LYS A 72 25.20 21.96 -10.45
C LYS A 72 26.19 21.24 -11.36
N LEU A 73 26.06 19.93 -11.53
CA LEU A 73 26.95 19.14 -12.38
C LEU A 73 26.90 19.60 -13.84
N ASN A 74 25.71 19.91 -14.38
CA ASN A 74 25.58 20.45 -15.73
C ASN A 74 26.31 21.79 -15.87
N ALA A 75 26.16 22.70 -14.89
CA ALA A 75 26.89 23.96 -14.89
C ALA A 75 28.41 23.73 -14.82
N ASP A 76 28.88 22.76 -14.05
CA ASP A 76 30.30 22.44 -13.98
C ASP A 76 30.82 21.87 -15.32
N ILE A 77 30.01 21.08 -16.05
CA ILE A 77 30.32 20.64 -17.42
C ILE A 77 30.41 21.83 -18.37
N ASP A 78 29.39 22.69 -18.41
CA ASP A 78 29.31 23.83 -19.31
C ASP A 78 30.46 24.82 -19.10
N ASN A 79 30.98 24.90 -17.86
CA ASN A 79 32.11 25.75 -17.50
C ASN A 79 33.47 25.02 -17.56
N ASN A 80 33.55 23.83 -18.16
CA ASN A 80 34.76 23.00 -18.24
C ASN A 80 35.46 22.76 -16.88
N ARG A 81 34.70 22.69 -15.79
CA ARG A 81 35.22 22.40 -14.45
C ARG A 81 35.42 20.90 -14.26
N ILE A 82 36.37 20.56 -13.39
CA ILE A 82 36.60 19.17 -13.00
C ILE A 82 35.40 18.69 -12.20
N LEU A 83 34.75 17.63 -12.67
CA LEU A 83 33.60 17.05 -11.97
C LEU A 83 34.03 16.33 -10.70
N ASN A 84 33.31 16.58 -9.61
CA ASN A 84 33.56 15.91 -8.35
C ASN A 84 33.00 14.48 -8.38
N LYS A 85 33.89 13.50 -8.23
CA LYS A 85 33.53 12.08 -8.23
C LYS A 85 32.49 11.72 -7.15
N HIS A 86 32.54 12.36 -6.00
CA HIS A 86 31.58 12.13 -4.91
C HIS A 86 30.18 12.63 -5.27
N GLU A 87 30.09 13.74 -6.00
CA GLU A 87 28.82 14.32 -6.46
C GLU A 87 28.18 13.44 -7.55
N ILE A 88 28.98 12.93 -8.47
CA ILE A 88 28.53 11.96 -9.49
C ILE A 88 27.99 10.69 -8.79
N CYS A 89 28.73 10.15 -7.83
CA CYS A 89 28.32 8.94 -7.10
C CYS A 89 27.07 9.17 -6.24
N ALA A 90 26.94 10.35 -5.62
CA ALA A 90 25.74 10.73 -4.89
C ALA A 90 24.51 10.79 -5.82
N LEU A 91 24.65 11.40 -7.00
CA LEU A 91 23.58 11.45 -7.99
C LEU A 91 23.20 10.05 -8.49
N GLU A 92 24.18 9.19 -8.77
CA GLU A 92 23.94 7.79 -9.16
C GLU A 92 23.10 7.04 -8.10
N ASN A 93 23.43 7.21 -6.82
CA ASN A 93 22.70 6.58 -5.72
C ASN A 93 21.28 7.13 -5.56
N ILE A 94 21.09 8.44 -5.71
CA ILE A 94 19.76 9.07 -5.69
C ILE A 94 18.90 8.50 -6.83
N ILE A 95 19.45 8.39 -8.04
CA ILE A 95 18.75 7.78 -9.19
C ILE A 95 18.39 6.32 -8.93
N LYS A 96 19.27 5.54 -8.28
CA LYS A 96 18.97 4.15 -7.91
C LYS A 96 17.82 4.05 -6.90
N ILE A 97 17.79 4.93 -5.90
CA ILE A 97 16.72 4.98 -4.89
C ILE A 97 15.37 5.25 -5.59
N ILE A 98 15.30 6.30 -6.41
CA ILE A 98 14.11 6.68 -7.17
C ILE A 98 13.60 5.53 -8.05
N ASN A 99 14.49 4.92 -8.85
CA ASN A 99 14.14 3.81 -9.75
C ASN A 99 13.64 2.57 -9.00
N ASN A 100 14.12 2.33 -7.78
CA ASN A 100 13.66 1.21 -6.97
C ASN A 100 12.27 1.48 -6.39
N GLU A 101 12.02 2.70 -5.89
CA GLU A 101 10.69 3.10 -5.40
C GLU A 101 9.62 2.98 -6.50
N GLU A 102 9.91 3.45 -7.72
CA GLU A 102 8.98 3.33 -8.85
C GLU A 102 8.66 1.87 -9.22
N LYS A 103 9.67 0.98 -9.15
CA LYS A 103 9.48 -0.46 -9.39
C LYS A 103 8.64 -1.12 -8.30
N GLU A 104 8.80 -0.75 -7.04
CA GLU A 104 8.01 -1.28 -5.93
C GLU A 104 6.55 -0.80 -5.99
N GLN A 105 6.32 0.47 -6.35
CA GLN A 105 4.97 0.99 -6.58
C GLN A 105 4.25 0.25 -7.71
N LYS A 106 4.95 -0.03 -8.83
CA LYS A 106 4.39 -0.76 -9.97
C LYS A 106 4.03 -2.21 -9.61
N LYS A 107 4.88 -2.91 -8.87
CA LYS A 107 4.60 -4.28 -8.38
C LYS A 107 3.39 -4.34 -7.44
N ASN A 108 3.22 -3.33 -6.59
CA ASN A 108 2.04 -3.25 -5.71
C ASN A 108 0.76 -3.02 -6.52
N LEU A 109 0.78 -2.16 -7.54
CA LEU A 109 -0.34 -1.97 -8.48
C LEU A 109 -0.70 -3.26 -9.23
N ASP A 110 0.30 -4.02 -9.69
CA ASP A 110 0.08 -5.31 -10.37
C ASP A 110 -0.54 -6.36 -9.42
N ASN A 111 -0.19 -6.34 -8.13
CA ASN A 111 -0.81 -7.19 -7.10
C ASN A 111 -2.27 -6.80 -6.79
N PHE A 112 -2.68 -5.57 -7.07
CA PHE A 112 -4.08 -5.13 -7.01
C PHE A 112 -4.86 -5.39 -8.31
N SER A 113 -4.20 -5.83 -9.38
CA SER A 113 -4.89 -6.35 -10.55
C SER A 113 -5.45 -7.74 -10.21
N PHE A 114 -6.66 -7.69 -9.64
CA PHE A 114 -7.64 -8.75 -9.51
C PHE A 114 -7.13 -10.17 -9.82
N LYS A 115 -7.02 -10.99 -8.77
CA LYS A 115 -7.69 -12.30 -8.82
C LYS A 115 -9.09 -12.02 -9.37
N LYS A 116 -9.27 -12.15 -10.68
CA LYS A 116 -10.57 -12.37 -11.31
C LYS A 116 -11.07 -13.61 -10.57
N LYS A 117 -11.85 -13.40 -9.49
CA LYS A 117 -12.77 -14.44 -9.03
C LYS A 117 -13.51 -14.75 -10.30
N SER A 118 -13.28 -15.92 -10.87
CA SER A 118 -14.12 -16.43 -11.94
C SER A 118 -15.53 -16.18 -11.45
N ALA A 119 -16.25 -15.26 -12.09
CA ALA A 119 -17.67 -15.16 -11.87
C ALA A 119 -18.15 -16.57 -12.13
N LYS A 120 -18.63 -17.25 -11.07
CA LYS A 120 -19.26 -18.55 -11.21
C LYS A 120 -20.44 -18.28 -12.13
N PHE A 121 -20.25 -18.51 -13.42
CA PHE A 121 -21.34 -18.57 -14.37
C PHE A 121 -22.33 -19.56 -13.76
N LEU A 122 -23.59 -19.13 -13.58
CA LEU A 122 -24.64 -20.01 -13.10
C LEU A 122 -24.66 -21.20 -14.06
N THR A 123 -24.39 -22.39 -13.54
CA THR A 123 -24.44 -23.62 -14.34
C THR A 123 -25.86 -23.80 -14.88
N PRO A 124 -26.04 -24.42 -16.06
CA PRO A 124 -27.36 -24.62 -16.66
C PRO A 124 -28.41 -25.18 -15.67
N ASP A 125 -28.01 -26.14 -14.83
CA ASP A 125 -28.86 -26.73 -13.80
C ASP A 125 -29.40 -25.70 -12.78
N VAL A 126 -28.58 -24.71 -12.41
CA VAL A 126 -28.99 -23.65 -11.47
C VAL A 126 -29.97 -22.69 -12.14
N ILE A 127 -29.78 -22.43 -13.43
CA ILE A 127 -30.70 -21.61 -14.23
C ILE A 127 -32.04 -22.33 -14.38
N GLU A 128 -32.02 -23.64 -14.64
CA GLU A 128 -33.22 -24.47 -14.74
C GLU A 128 -33.99 -24.55 -13.41
N GLU A 129 -33.28 -24.65 -12.29
CA GLU A 129 -33.90 -24.63 -10.97
C GLU A 129 -34.55 -23.26 -10.67
N ILE A 130 -33.88 -22.15 -11.01
CA ILE A 130 -34.46 -20.81 -10.86
C ILE A 130 -35.71 -20.67 -11.74
N ASN A 131 -35.63 -21.07 -13.00
CA ASN A 131 -36.73 -20.94 -13.94
C ASN A 131 -37.95 -21.77 -13.50
N SER A 132 -37.75 -23.03 -13.14
CA SER A 132 -38.83 -23.94 -12.76
C SER A 132 -39.42 -23.66 -11.37
N LYS A 133 -38.58 -23.44 -10.36
CA LYS A 133 -39.03 -23.35 -8.95
C LYS A 133 -39.33 -21.94 -8.48
N ILE A 134 -38.68 -20.92 -9.05
CA ILE A 134 -38.86 -19.54 -8.62
C ILE A 134 -39.75 -18.78 -9.59
N LEU A 135 -39.48 -18.91 -10.90
CA LEU A 135 -40.21 -18.17 -11.93
C LEU A 135 -41.41 -18.93 -12.49
N GLY A 136 -41.55 -20.23 -12.17
CA GLY A 136 -42.64 -21.08 -12.67
C GLY A 136 -42.62 -21.25 -14.19
N TRP A 137 -41.49 -21.04 -14.83
CA TRP A 137 -41.33 -21.07 -16.28
C TRP A 137 -40.85 -22.45 -16.72
N ASN A 138 -41.69 -23.14 -17.47
CA ASN A 138 -41.55 -24.53 -17.93
C ASN A 138 -41.22 -24.63 -19.43
N GLY A 139 -40.71 -23.55 -20.03
CA GLY A 139 -40.10 -23.57 -21.36
C GLY A 139 -41.05 -23.82 -22.54
N ALA A 140 -42.36 -23.70 -22.36
CA ALA A 140 -43.33 -23.90 -23.43
C ALA A 140 -43.65 -22.58 -24.16
N TYR A 141 -43.32 -22.52 -25.44
CA TYR A 141 -44.09 -21.83 -26.48
C TYR A 141 -44.42 -22.86 -27.57
#